data_AF-A0A955CJB9-F1
#
_entry.id   AF-A0A955CJB9-F1
#
_cell.length_a   1.000
_cell.length_b   1.000
_cell.length_c   1.000
_cell.angle_alpha   90.00
_cell.angle_beta   90.00
_cell.angle_gamma   90.00
#
_symmetry.space_group_name_H-M   'P 1'
#
loop_
_entity.id
_entity.type
_entity.pdbx_description
1 polymer ?
#
loop_
_entity_poly.entity_id
_entity_poly.type
_entity_poly.pdbx_seq_one_letter_code
_entity_poly.pdbx_strand_id
1 'polypeptide(L)'
;MNQPESSSAALATNSPFASRAPHWLIQLEARFESLSEYLNPILVKESRQALKSKQFVITFTLLLICGWGWSLFGLALLSNGVYFAPSGRFMLAGYVWVLAFPLTLIVPFATFRSLASEREDGTYELLSITTLKPRQVIAGKLGSATLQMIVYLSALSPSLAFTYLLRGVDILTILLIIGWAFLASLLLSVFGLLLATLTRARHWQVVLSVAFILALFFVFVWISMVTMFGVVLQNTLPYDQPIFWVAQLTMLSAWAGLFALIFLAASARITFISDNRSTKIRICMLICHVGILAWYFYYGTIEGTVAVMVLFLISSMVYWWVLAAIMVGERSDLSPRVKRSLPESFLGRVFLTWFQPGPGTGYFFAISQLIAGAFIEFTVIVYALANSSWRLAGMDWDEIATAMIACVCYVIIYVGVSRILMRWLHPIVTEGPVVSFLLNIVLVALGTIVPIVIQLSLSRHLANDYISLQVTNPFWTMVAALEGKANAPSISWGSNVIPAVPIVLIGSAFLVLTINIVLTAPEVVRKRVAVPTRVREEDAAAAPPPEIGPTNPWDQPG
;
A
#
# COMPACT_ATOMS: atom_id res chain seq x y z
N MET A 1 -36.59 57.92 -5.87
CA MET A 1 -35.49 58.65 -5.23
C MET A 1 -35.55 58.30 -3.75
N ASN A 2 -34.60 57.49 -3.27
CA ASN A 2 -34.17 57.30 -1.87
C ASN A 2 -33.52 55.91 -1.72
N GLN A 3 -32.19 55.91 -1.80
CA GLN A 3 -31.32 54.88 -1.25
C GLN A 3 -31.30 54.99 0.29
N PRO A 4 -30.99 53.91 1.01
CA PRO A 4 -30.33 54.00 2.31
C PRO A 4 -28.88 53.49 2.21
N GLU A 5 -27.92 54.38 2.46
CA GLU A 5 -26.51 54.04 2.66
C GLU A 5 -26.22 53.60 4.11
N SER A 6 -25.29 52.65 4.21
CA SER A 6 -24.33 52.42 5.30
C SER A 6 -24.80 52.29 6.75
N SER A 7 -25.01 51.06 7.20
CA SER A 7 -24.93 50.68 8.63
C SER A 7 -24.43 49.24 8.79
N SER A 8 -23.16 48.98 8.46
CA SER A 8 -22.54 47.67 8.72
C SER A 8 -21.02 47.71 8.96
N ALA A 9 -20.46 48.87 9.32
CA ALA A 9 -19.01 49.04 9.53
C ALA A 9 -18.62 49.34 10.99
N ALA A 10 -19.39 48.92 11.99
CA ALA A 10 -19.17 49.31 13.39
C ALA A 10 -19.23 48.17 14.42
N LEU A 11 -18.85 46.94 14.05
CA LEU A 11 -18.70 45.83 15.01
C LEU A 11 -17.43 45.04 14.73
N ALA A 12 -16.28 45.71 14.82
CA ALA A 12 -14.99 45.05 14.92
C ALA A 12 -14.23 45.63 16.12
N THR A 13 -13.75 44.71 16.96
CA THR A 13 -12.67 44.89 17.96
C THR A 13 -13.01 45.68 19.23
N ASN A 14 -13.20 44.97 20.34
CA ASN A 14 -12.84 45.44 21.68
C ASN A 14 -12.61 44.24 22.62
N SER A 15 -11.55 43.47 22.35
CA SER A 15 -10.91 42.64 23.37
C SER A 15 -9.69 43.42 23.92
N PRO A 16 -9.64 43.78 25.21
CA PRO A 16 -8.64 44.71 25.76
C PRO A 16 -7.21 44.15 25.86
N PHE A 17 -6.93 42.97 25.29
CA PHE A 17 -5.60 42.34 25.27
C PHE A 17 -4.90 42.35 23.89
N ALA A 18 -5.55 42.84 22.82
CA ALA A 18 -5.00 42.79 21.46
C ALA A 18 -4.00 43.90 21.11
N SER A 19 -3.85 44.95 21.95
CA SER A 19 -3.16 46.19 21.57
C SER A 19 -1.64 46.24 21.81
N ARG A 20 -0.98 45.09 22.01
CA ARG A 20 0.50 45.04 22.18
C ARG A 20 1.21 43.93 21.40
N ALA A 21 0.56 43.33 20.41
CA ALA A 21 1.27 42.42 19.52
C ALA A 21 2.15 43.23 18.54
N PRO A 22 3.48 42.99 18.45
CA PRO A 22 4.31 43.64 17.45
C PRO A 22 3.77 43.40 16.03
N HIS A 23 3.84 44.42 15.16
CA HIS A 23 3.23 44.44 13.82
C HIS A 23 3.58 43.23 12.94
N TRP A 24 4.77 42.65 13.10
CA TRP A 24 5.18 41.45 12.38
C TRP A 24 4.38 40.20 12.81
N LEU A 25 3.94 40.09 14.08
CA LEU A 25 3.09 38.99 14.54
C LEU A 25 1.69 39.06 13.91
N ILE A 26 1.12 40.27 13.78
CA ILE A 26 -0.19 40.46 13.17
C ILE A 26 -0.16 40.08 11.67
N GLN A 27 0.91 40.45 10.96
CA GLN A 27 1.12 40.04 9.57
C GLN A 27 1.30 38.53 9.43
N LEU A 28 1.98 37.90 10.38
CA LEU A 28 2.23 36.47 10.40
C LEU A 28 0.94 35.70 10.71
N GLU A 29 0.12 36.21 11.63
CA GLU A 29 -1.21 35.69 11.97
C GLU A 29 -2.16 35.79 10.77
N ALA A 30 -2.23 36.94 10.09
CA ALA A 30 -3.03 37.10 8.87
C ALA A 30 -2.57 36.17 7.72
N ARG A 31 -1.26 35.94 7.58
CA ARG A 31 -0.72 34.96 6.63
C ARG A 31 -1.07 33.53 7.00
N PHE A 32 -1.06 33.17 8.28
CA PHE A 32 -1.51 31.84 8.72
C PHE A 32 -3.02 31.66 8.59
N GLU A 33 -3.81 32.70 8.80
CA GLU A 33 -5.26 32.67 8.66
C GLU A 33 -5.67 32.47 7.19
N SER A 34 -5.09 33.25 6.27
CA SER A 34 -5.26 33.04 4.82
C SER A 34 -4.77 31.66 4.35
N LEU A 35 -3.61 31.19 4.83
CA LEU A 35 -3.17 29.82 4.54
C LEU A 35 -4.16 28.77 5.09
N SER A 36 -4.73 29.01 6.27
CA SER A 36 -5.73 28.13 6.88
C SER A 36 -7.03 28.05 6.07
N GLU A 37 -7.41 29.10 5.34
CA GLU A 37 -8.61 29.09 4.46
C GLU A 37 -8.42 28.20 3.23
N TYR A 38 -7.19 28.06 2.72
CA TYR A 38 -6.86 27.14 1.62
C TYR A 38 -6.61 25.69 2.09
N LEU A 39 -6.34 25.51 3.39
CA LEU A 39 -6.15 24.18 3.97
C LEU A 39 -7.50 23.49 4.17
N ASN A 40 -7.47 22.16 4.11
CA ASN A 40 -8.64 21.36 4.39
C ASN A 40 -9.18 21.66 5.80
N PRO A 41 -10.46 22.05 5.97
CA PRO A 41 -10.99 22.42 7.28
C PRO A 41 -10.88 21.27 8.31
N ILE A 42 -10.91 20.02 7.85
CA ILE A 42 -10.68 18.83 8.69
C ILE A 42 -9.26 18.82 9.24
N LEU A 43 -8.26 19.16 8.41
CA LEU A 43 -6.86 19.20 8.84
C LEU A 43 -6.67 20.19 9.98
N VAL A 44 -7.21 21.40 9.86
CA VAL A 44 -7.05 22.46 10.86
C VAL A 44 -7.71 22.07 12.17
N LYS A 45 -8.95 21.55 12.11
CA LYS A 45 -9.70 21.09 13.27
C LYS A 45 -8.97 19.95 14.00
N GLU A 46 -8.62 18.89 13.27
CA GLU A 46 -8.00 17.68 13.81
C GLU A 46 -6.61 17.98 14.38
N SER A 47 -5.80 18.81 13.71
CA SER A 47 -4.46 19.16 14.20
C SER A 47 -4.51 19.97 15.48
N ARG A 48 -5.46 20.91 15.59
CA ARG A 48 -5.67 21.67 16.83
C ARG A 48 -6.09 20.75 17.97
N GLN A 49 -6.96 19.78 17.70
CA GLN A 49 -7.42 18.82 18.70
C GLN A 49 -6.31 17.85 19.11
N ALA A 50 -5.54 17.33 18.15
CA ALA A 50 -4.49 16.36 18.39
C ALA A 50 -3.33 16.96 19.21
N LEU A 51 -2.87 18.17 18.88
CA LEU A 51 -1.78 18.85 19.59
C LEU A 51 -2.16 19.26 21.03
N LYS A 52 -3.46 19.44 21.31
CA LYS A 52 -3.96 19.73 22.66
C LYS A 52 -4.31 18.47 23.46
N SER A 53 -4.19 17.29 22.86
CA SER A 53 -4.55 16.05 23.53
C SER A 53 -3.58 15.71 24.66
N LYS A 54 -4.09 15.11 25.75
CA LYS A 54 -3.24 14.61 26.85
C LYS A 54 -2.21 13.60 26.35
N GLN A 55 -2.61 12.74 25.39
CA GLN A 55 -1.72 11.78 24.76
C GLN A 55 -0.52 12.46 24.08
N PHE A 56 -0.77 13.53 23.31
CA PHE A 56 0.31 14.27 22.66
C PHE A 56 1.26 14.90 23.68
N VAL A 57 0.74 15.58 24.70
CA VAL A 57 1.56 16.21 25.75
C VAL A 57 2.44 15.17 26.45
N ILE A 58 1.86 14.05 26.89
CA ILE A 58 2.61 12.98 27.58
C ILE A 58 3.71 12.41 26.68
N THR A 59 3.38 12.08 25.43
CA THR A 59 4.34 11.47 24.49
C THR A 59 5.43 12.45 24.08
N PHE A 60 5.10 13.73 23.89
CA PHE A 60 6.07 14.78 23.60
C PHE A 60 7.03 15.01 24.78
N THR A 61 6.51 15.09 26.01
CA THR A 61 7.34 15.21 27.21
C THR A 61 8.22 13.96 27.39
N LEU A 62 7.67 12.76 27.20
CA LEU A 62 8.44 11.51 27.27
C LEU A 62 9.54 11.46 26.21
N LEU A 63 9.26 11.89 24.99
CA LEU A 63 10.25 11.99 23.91
C LEU A 63 11.43 12.88 24.31
N LEU A 64 11.16 14.06 24.89
CA LEU A 64 12.21 14.97 25.35
C LEU A 64 13.01 14.39 26.52
N ILE A 65 12.34 13.77 27.49
CA ILE A 65 13.00 13.12 28.63
C ILE A 65 13.88 11.96 28.17
N CYS A 66 13.37 11.09 27.30
CA CYS A 66 14.12 9.97 26.74
C CYS A 66 15.27 10.44 25.84
N GLY A 67 15.06 11.49 25.05
CA GLY A 67 16.10 12.10 24.23
C GLY A 67 17.23 12.66 25.10
N TRP A 68 16.90 13.45 26.11
CA TRP A 68 17.86 14.00 27.06
C TRP A 68 18.57 12.90 27.87
N GLY A 69 17.82 11.91 28.36
CA GLY A 69 18.35 10.77 29.08
C GLY A 69 19.31 9.93 28.23
N TRP A 70 18.98 9.71 26.96
CA TRP A 70 19.88 9.03 26.02
C TRP A 70 21.16 9.83 25.77
N SER A 71 21.07 11.16 25.65
CA SER A 71 22.26 12.02 25.56
C SER A 71 23.18 11.83 26.77
N LEU A 72 22.63 11.92 27.99
CA LEU A 72 23.42 11.76 29.22
C LEU A 72 24.02 10.36 29.36
N PHE A 73 23.22 9.33 29.08
CA PHE A 73 23.66 7.95 29.11
C PHE A 73 24.78 7.70 28.10
N GLY A 74 24.64 8.26 26.90
CA GLY A 74 25.67 8.26 25.87
C GLY A 74 26.98 8.89 26.32
N LEU A 75 26.91 10.12 26.86
CA LEU A 75 28.10 10.80 27.39
C LEU A 75 28.77 10.00 28.51
N ALA A 76 27.99 9.39 29.41
CA ALA A 76 28.51 8.59 30.52
C ALA A 76 29.22 7.32 30.02
N LEU A 77 28.61 6.58 29.10
CA LEU A 77 29.20 5.37 28.52
C LEU A 77 30.47 5.66 27.71
N LEU A 78 30.46 6.76 26.96
CA LEU A 78 31.53 7.10 26.05
C LEU A 78 32.68 7.84 26.76
N SER A 79 32.51 8.29 28.01
CA SER A 79 33.45 9.14 28.78
C SER A 79 34.91 8.71 28.75
N ASN A 80 35.20 7.40 28.72
CA ASN A 80 36.56 6.86 28.67
C ASN A 80 37.18 6.78 27.26
N GLY A 81 36.42 7.03 26.19
CA GLY A 81 36.82 6.82 24.78
C GLY A 81 36.33 7.86 23.75
N VAL A 82 35.61 8.92 24.16
CA VAL A 82 35.04 9.94 23.25
C VAL A 82 36.07 10.53 22.28
N TYR A 83 37.32 10.69 22.74
CA TYR A 83 38.38 11.33 21.94
C TYR A 83 38.99 10.40 20.87
N PHE A 84 38.85 9.08 21.01
CA PHE A 84 39.61 8.10 20.21
C PHE A 84 38.73 7.19 19.32
N ALA A 85 37.42 7.07 19.60
CA ALA A 85 36.52 6.18 18.86
C ALA A 85 35.35 6.93 18.19
N PRO A 86 35.04 6.67 16.90
CA PRO A 86 33.86 7.22 16.22
C PRO A 86 32.57 6.76 16.90
N SER A 87 31.96 7.63 17.70
CA SER A 87 30.86 7.27 18.60
C SER A 87 29.48 7.77 18.12
N GLY A 88 29.45 8.54 17.03
CA GLY A 88 28.21 9.12 16.48
C GLY A 88 27.17 8.08 16.07
N ARG A 89 27.59 6.88 15.62
CA ARG A 89 26.68 5.82 15.16
C ARG A 89 25.82 5.25 16.28
N PHE A 90 26.46 4.94 17.40
CA PHE A 90 25.77 4.42 18.58
C PHE A 90 24.76 5.44 19.12
N MET A 91 25.17 6.72 19.15
CA MET A 91 24.29 7.82 19.51
C MET A 91 23.11 7.99 18.56
N LEU A 92 23.36 7.95 17.26
CA LEU A 92 22.31 8.00 16.24
C LEU A 92 21.29 6.87 16.42
N ALA A 93 21.76 5.63 16.59
CA ALA A 93 20.88 4.47 16.72
C ALA A 93 19.87 4.64 17.87
N GLY A 94 20.31 5.12 19.04
CA GLY A 94 19.40 5.33 20.15
C GLY A 94 18.47 6.53 19.97
N TYR A 95 18.91 7.66 19.37
CA TYR A 95 17.99 8.75 19.05
C TYR A 95 16.93 8.32 18.02
N VAL A 96 17.32 7.50 17.03
CA VAL A 96 16.38 6.93 16.06
C VAL A 96 15.40 6.00 16.75
N TRP A 97 15.81 5.21 17.75
CA TRP A 97 14.88 4.39 18.54
C TRP A 97 13.90 5.22 19.37
N VAL A 98 14.40 6.28 20.03
CA VAL A 98 13.55 7.21 20.79
C VAL A 98 12.55 7.90 19.86
N LEU A 99 12.95 8.28 18.64
CA LEU A 99 12.08 8.86 17.62
C LEU A 99 11.12 7.83 16.99
N ALA A 100 11.58 6.60 16.78
CA ALA A 100 10.80 5.54 16.15
C ALA A 100 9.57 5.19 16.98
N PHE A 101 9.64 5.29 18.31
CA PHE A 101 8.50 5.00 19.19
C PHE A 101 7.26 5.86 18.86
N PRO A 102 7.27 7.20 18.94
CA PRO A 102 6.09 7.98 18.57
C PRO A 102 5.72 7.88 17.09
N LEU A 103 6.70 7.77 16.19
CA LEU A 103 6.44 7.69 14.74
C LEU A 103 5.76 6.37 14.34
N THR A 104 6.11 5.24 14.93
CA THR A 104 5.58 3.92 14.53
C THR A 104 4.39 3.49 15.37
N LEU A 105 4.36 3.79 16.66
CA LEU A 105 3.29 3.37 17.57
C LEU A 105 2.23 4.46 17.75
N ILE A 106 2.64 5.63 18.24
CA ILE A 106 1.69 6.64 18.74
C ILE A 106 0.91 7.29 17.59
N VAL A 107 1.59 7.80 16.57
CA VAL A 107 0.93 8.55 15.49
C VAL A 107 -0.02 7.67 14.65
N PRO A 108 0.38 6.47 14.17
CA PRO A 108 -0.53 5.61 13.43
C PRO A 108 -1.73 5.15 14.27
N PHE A 109 -1.51 4.85 15.55
CA PHE A 109 -2.59 4.46 16.45
C PHE A 109 -3.56 5.62 16.75
N ALA A 110 -3.05 6.84 16.94
CA ALA A 110 -3.88 8.03 17.12
C ALA A 110 -4.75 8.29 15.88
N THR A 111 -4.18 8.10 14.68
CA THR A 111 -4.89 8.26 13.41
C THR A 111 -5.96 7.18 13.21
N PHE A 112 -5.67 5.94 13.60
CA PHE A 112 -6.67 4.86 13.63
C PHE A 112 -7.82 5.19 14.60
N ARG A 113 -7.50 5.61 15.83
CA ARG A 113 -8.49 5.91 16.86
C ARG A 113 -9.39 7.08 16.49
N SER A 114 -8.86 8.13 15.87
CA SER A 114 -9.66 9.31 15.49
C SER A 114 -10.72 9.00 14.43
N LEU A 115 -10.51 7.99 13.58
CA LEU A 115 -11.53 7.55 12.62
C LEU A 115 -12.41 6.43 13.20
N ALA A 116 -11.84 5.54 14.04
CA ALA A 116 -12.60 4.49 14.68
C ALA A 116 -13.66 5.04 15.64
N SER A 117 -13.33 6.07 16.43
CA SER A 117 -14.26 6.70 17.38
C SER A 117 -15.43 7.40 16.68
N GLU A 118 -15.16 8.11 15.57
CA GLU A 118 -16.23 8.75 14.77
C GLU A 118 -17.24 7.73 14.21
N ARG A 119 -16.77 6.51 13.99
CA ARG A 119 -17.59 5.40 13.50
C ARG A 119 -18.34 4.70 14.63
N GLU A 120 -17.75 4.62 15.83
CA GLU A 120 -18.42 4.16 17.06
C GLU A 120 -19.57 5.10 17.46
N ASP A 121 -19.35 6.40 17.36
CA ASP A 121 -20.29 7.45 17.78
C ASP A 121 -21.45 7.68 16.79
N GLY A 122 -21.50 6.95 15.66
CA GLY A 122 -22.55 7.08 14.63
C GLY A 122 -22.51 8.39 13.81
N THR A 123 -21.65 9.35 14.17
CA THR A 123 -21.46 10.64 13.49
C THR A 123 -20.93 10.49 12.06
N TYR A 124 -20.38 9.32 11.73
CA TYR A 124 -19.93 8.97 10.37
C TYR A 124 -21.02 9.14 9.30
N GLU A 125 -22.29 8.83 9.61
CA GLU A 125 -23.38 8.98 8.64
C GLU A 125 -23.65 10.45 8.32
N LEU A 126 -23.50 11.34 9.30
CA LEU A 126 -23.63 12.79 9.12
C LEU A 126 -22.49 13.36 8.26
N LEU A 127 -21.25 12.90 8.46
CA LEU A 127 -20.10 13.26 7.62
C LEU A 127 -20.26 12.75 6.18
N SER A 128 -20.89 11.58 6.00
CA SER A 128 -21.12 11.01 4.68
C SER A 128 -22.09 11.83 3.83
N ILE A 129 -22.94 12.67 4.42
CA ILE A 129 -23.91 13.52 3.72
C ILE A 129 -23.31 14.91 3.37
N THR A 130 -22.10 15.22 3.83
CA THR A 130 -21.44 16.51 3.57
C THR A 130 -20.98 16.67 2.11
N THR A 131 -20.75 17.91 1.68
CA THR A 131 -20.22 18.25 0.34
C THR A 131 -18.73 17.90 0.15
N LEU A 132 -18.05 17.37 1.18
CA LEU A 132 -16.63 17.05 1.13
C LEU A 132 -16.38 15.72 0.43
N LYS A 133 -15.37 15.67 -0.44
CA LYS A 133 -14.97 14.44 -1.13
C LYS A 133 -14.36 13.45 -0.10
N PRO A 134 -14.64 12.14 -0.18
CA PRO A 134 -14.06 11.14 0.74
C PRO A 134 -12.52 11.20 0.85
N ARG A 135 -11.84 11.51 -0.26
CA ARG A 135 -10.38 11.73 -0.29
C ARG A 135 -9.93 12.92 0.55
N GLN A 136 -10.72 13.98 0.62
CA GLN A 136 -10.42 15.15 1.46
C GLN A 136 -10.52 14.75 2.94
N VAL A 137 -11.48 13.92 3.33
CA VAL A 137 -11.58 13.44 4.72
C VAL A 137 -10.31 12.70 5.15
N ILE A 138 -9.88 11.72 4.34
CA ILE A 138 -8.68 10.93 4.62
C ILE A 138 -7.42 11.78 4.57
N ALA A 139 -7.28 12.65 3.56
CA ALA A 139 -6.13 13.55 3.45
C ALA A 139 -6.05 14.54 4.63
N GLY A 140 -7.20 14.99 5.16
CA GLY A 140 -7.24 15.86 6.35
C GLY A 140 -6.75 15.15 7.61
N LYS A 141 -7.22 13.92 7.86
CA LYS A 141 -6.76 13.11 9.01
C LYS A 141 -5.29 12.70 8.86
N LEU A 142 -4.87 12.31 7.66
CA LEU A 142 -3.47 12.01 7.38
C LEU A 142 -2.58 13.23 7.55
N GLY A 143 -3.00 14.41 7.08
CA GLY A 143 -2.22 15.64 7.27
C GLY A 143 -2.07 16.01 8.75
N SER A 144 -3.08 15.72 9.58
CA SER A 144 -2.97 15.92 11.03
C SER A 144 -1.92 15.00 11.64
N ALA A 145 -1.87 13.74 11.18
CA ALA A 145 -0.81 12.80 11.54
C ALA A 145 0.56 13.29 11.09
N THR A 146 0.67 13.77 9.84
CA THR A 146 1.91 14.34 9.29
C THR A 146 2.42 15.53 10.11
N LEU A 147 1.54 16.42 10.55
CA LEU A 147 1.93 17.54 11.41
C LEU A 147 2.47 17.06 12.77
N GLN A 148 1.85 16.04 13.38
CA GLN A 148 2.39 15.44 14.61
C GLN A 148 3.79 14.83 14.38
N MET A 149 3.99 14.13 13.26
CA MET A 149 5.31 13.57 12.89
C MET A 149 6.37 14.67 12.76
N ILE A 150 6.03 15.78 12.08
CA ILE A 150 6.94 16.93 11.93
C ILE A 150 7.31 17.52 13.29
N VAL A 151 6.34 17.68 14.21
CA VAL A 151 6.64 18.22 15.54
C VAL A 151 7.57 17.31 16.35
N TYR A 152 7.37 15.99 16.31
CA TYR A 152 8.29 15.06 16.98
C TYR A 152 9.69 15.08 16.34
N LEU A 153 9.77 15.17 15.01
CA LEU A 153 11.03 15.26 14.29
C LEU A 153 11.77 16.55 14.63
N SER A 154 11.08 17.69 14.65
CA SER A 154 11.66 18.99 15.03
C SER A 154 12.20 18.99 16.45
N ALA A 155 11.53 18.29 17.39
CA ALA A 155 11.98 18.19 18.77
C ALA A 155 13.32 17.45 18.93
N LEU A 156 13.54 16.37 18.16
CA LEU A 156 14.79 15.60 18.20
C LEU A 156 15.84 16.03 17.17
N SER A 157 15.49 16.90 16.22
CA SER A 157 16.42 17.37 15.17
C SER A 157 17.73 17.94 15.73
N PRO A 158 17.76 18.75 16.81
CA PRO A 158 19.02 19.25 17.36
C PRO A 158 19.92 18.12 17.90
N SER A 159 19.32 17.13 18.57
CA SER A 159 20.04 15.96 19.08
C SER A 159 20.59 15.08 17.96
N LEU A 160 19.83 14.91 16.86
CA LEU A 160 20.28 14.20 15.67
C LEU A 160 21.43 14.95 14.98
N ALA A 161 21.36 16.27 14.87
CA ALA A 161 22.45 17.09 14.33
C ALA A 161 23.74 16.97 15.16
N PHE A 162 23.62 16.84 16.49
CA PHE A 162 24.77 16.61 17.36
C PHE A 162 25.52 15.29 17.06
N THR A 163 24.83 14.25 16.57
CA THR A 163 25.49 12.97 16.23
C THR A 163 26.51 13.09 15.10
N TYR A 164 26.32 14.05 14.19
CA TYR A 164 27.28 14.36 13.13
C TYR A 164 28.62 14.86 13.69
N LEU A 165 28.58 15.65 14.78
CA LEU A 165 29.77 16.19 15.43
C LEU A 165 30.63 15.11 16.12
N LEU A 166 30.01 14.00 16.53
CA LEU A 166 30.69 12.89 17.22
C LEU A 166 31.47 11.95 16.28
N ARG A 167 31.55 12.30 14.98
CA ARG A 167 32.20 11.55 13.90
C ARG A 167 31.62 10.14 13.69
N GLY A 168 31.84 9.60 12.50
CA GLY A 168 31.41 8.25 12.12
C GLY A 168 30.02 8.17 11.50
N VAL A 169 29.30 9.28 11.32
CA VAL A 169 28.01 9.32 10.62
C VAL A 169 28.01 10.46 9.61
N ASP A 170 27.61 10.17 8.38
CA ASP A 170 27.42 11.18 7.33
C ASP A 170 26.05 11.84 7.45
N ILE A 171 25.97 13.12 7.07
CA ILE A 171 24.71 13.87 7.04
C ILE A 171 23.65 13.18 6.17
N LEU A 172 24.09 12.55 5.07
CA LEU A 172 23.22 11.82 4.17
C LEU A 172 22.59 10.60 4.84
N THR A 173 23.34 9.89 5.68
CA THR A 173 22.83 8.76 6.49
C THR A 173 21.70 9.22 7.41
N ILE A 174 21.90 10.34 8.10
CA ILE A 174 20.92 10.92 9.02
C ILE A 174 19.64 11.27 8.25
N LEU A 175 19.77 11.97 7.11
CA LEU A 175 18.64 12.37 6.28
C LEU A 175 17.87 11.18 5.70
N LEU A 176 18.57 10.16 5.20
CA LEU A 176 17.93 8.95 4.65
C LEU A 176 17.16 8.19 5.73
N ILE A 177 17.73 8.02 6.93
CA ILE A 177 17.05 7.31 8.03
C ILE A 177 15.82 8.09 8.49
N ILE A 178 15.94 9.41 8.68
CA ILE A 178 14.80 10.26 9.05
C ILE A 178 13.72 10.20 7.97
N GLY A 179 14.11 10.30 6.69
CA GLY A 179 13.20 10.23 5.56
C GLY A 179 12.45 8.91 5.51
N TRP A 180 13.15 7.78 5.63
CA TRP A 180 12.53 6.46 5.66
C TRP A 180 11.65 6.23 6.90
N ALA A 181 12.05 6.72 8.08
CA ALA A 181 11.22 6.65 9.28
C ALA A 181 9.92 7.45 9.12
N PHE A 182 9.99 8.64 8.52
CA PHE A 182 8.83 9.46 8.20
C PHE A 182 7.91 8.78 7.17
N LEU A 183 8.46 8.26 6.07
CA LEU A 183 7.69 7.54 5.05
C LEU A 183 7.04 6.27 5.61
N ALA A 184 7.75 5.52 6.46
CA ALA A 184 7.21 4.34 7.14
C ALA A 184 6.04 4.70 8.07
N SER A 185 6.20 5.75 8.88
CA SER A 185 5.14 6.27 9.75
C SER A 185 3.89 6.68 8.95
N LEU A 186 4.10 7.38 7.83
CA LEU A 186 3.02 7.83 6.94
C LEU A 186 2.26 6.65 6.32
N LEU A 187 2.97 5.60 5.91
CA LEU A 187 2.37 4.36 5.40
C LEU A 187 1.54 3.64 6.49
N LEU A 188 2.09 3.52 7.71
CA LEU A 188 1.40 2.92 8.86
C LEU A 188 0.15 3.72 9.25
N SER A 189 0.19 5.06 9.19
CA SER A 189 -0.97 5.91 9.47
C SER A 189 -2.10 5.71 8.46
N VAL A 190 -1.79 5.62 7.15
CA VAL A 190 -2.83 5.33 6.15
C VAL A 190 -3.36 3.91 6.27
N PHE A 191 -2.51 2.94 6.61
CA PHE A 191 -2.95 1.59 6.92
C PHE A 191 -3.86 1.55 8.15
N GLY A 192 -3.54 2.31 9.20
CA GLY A 192 -4.40 2.52 10.36
C GLY A 192 -5.77 3.11 9.96
N LEU A 193 -5.79 4.13 9.09
CA LEU A 193 -7.05 4.67 8.56
C LEU A 193 -7.85 3.60 7.80
N LEU A 194 -7.21 2.77 6.97
CA LEU A 194 -7.88 1.67 6.29
C LEU A 194 -8.49 0.68 7.29
N LEU A 195 -7.74 0.23 8.30
CA LEU A 195 -8.22 -0.69 9.33
C LEU A 195 -9.41 -0.11 10.12
N ALA A 196 -9.39 1.19 10.43
CA ALA A 196 -10.50 1.87 11.09
C ALA A 196 -11.80 1.84 10.27
N THR A 197 -11.71 1.70 8.94
CA THR A 197 -12.89 1.58 8.06
C THR A 197 -13.45 0.16 7.91
N LEU A 198 -12.78 -0.88 8.42
CA LEU A 198 -13.16 -2.27 8.17
C LEU A 198 -14.37 -2.74 8.97
N THR A 199 -14.53 -2.31 10.23
CA THR A 199 -15.59 -2.83 11.11
C THR A 199 -16.49 -1.71 11.61
N ARG A 200 -17.79 -2.01 11.79
CA ARG A 200 -18.78 -1.09 12.40
C ARG A 200 -19.14 -1.49 13.83
N ALA A 201 -18.88 -2.74 14.21
CA ALA A 201 -19.26 -3.28 15.49
C ALA A 201 -18.22 -2.92 16.55
N ARG A 202 -18.68 -2.32 17.65
CA ARG A 202 -17.84 -1.88 18.78
C ARG A 202 -16.91 -2.97 19.31
N HIS A 203 -17.41 -4.20 19.49
CA HIS A 203 -16.60 -5.31 19.98
C HIS A 203 -15.44 -5.68 19.03
N TRP A 204 -15.70 -5.69 17.72
CA TRP A 204 -14.67 -5.97 16.71
C TRP A 204 -13.67 -4.82 16.56
N GLN A 205 -14.09 -3.56 16.78
CA GLN A 205 -13.18 -2.42 16.79
C GLN A 205 -12.19 -2.48 17.96
N VAL A 206 -12.61 -2.94 19.14
CA VAL A 206 -11.69 -3.17 20.27
C VAL A 206 -10.66 -4.23 19.91
N VAL A 207 -11.08 -5.39 19.38
CA VAL A 207 -10.18 -6.46 18.95
C VAL A 207 -9.19 -5.97 17.88
N LEU A 208 -9.67 -5.23 16.87
CA LEU A 208 -8.81 -4.62 15.86
C LEU A 208 -7.84 -3.60 16.44
N SER A 209 -8.25 -2.80 17.43
CA SER A 209 -7.36 -1.84 18.07
C SER A 209 -6.21 -2.52 18.81
N VAL A 210 -6.49 -3.63 19.50
CA VAL A 210 -5.47 -4.43 20.21
C VAL A 210 -4.55 -5.11 19.20
N ALA A 211 -5.12 -5.77 18.19
CA ALA A 211 -4.35 -6.41 17.13
C ALA A 211 -3.45 -5.40 16.39
N PHE A 212 -3.96 -4.18 16.14
CA PHE A 212 -3.20 -3.13 15.49
C PHE A 212 -2.06 -2.60 16.37
N ILE A 213 -2.28 -2.39 17.67
CA ILE A 213 -1.19 -2.03 18.59
C ILE A 213 -0.09 -3.09 18.61
N LEU A 214 -0.45 -4.37 18.68
CA LEU A 214 0.51 -5.47 18.66
C LEU A 214 1.29 -5.51 17.34
N ALA A 215 0.61 -5.31 16.21
CA ALA A 215 1.24 -5.22 14.90
C ALA A 215 2.20 -4.02 14.80
N LEU A 216 1.80 -2.84 15.29
CA LEU A 216 2.66 -1.66 15.34
C LEU A 216 3.88 -1.88 16.25
N PHE A 217 3.71 -2.59 17.38
CA PHE A 217 4.82 -2.94 18.26
C PHE A 217 5.80 -3.92 17.60
N PHE A 218 5.29 -4.93 16.88
CA PHE A 218 6.13 -5.82 16.09
C PHE A 218 6.91 -5.06 15.01
N VAL A 219 6.25 -4.15 14.28
CA VAL A 219 6.91 -3.29 13.28
C VAL A 219 7.95 -2.38 13.92
N PHE A 220 7.66 -1.80 15.09
CA PHE A 220 8.63 -1.02 15.86
C PHE A 220 9.88 -1.84 16.20
N VAL A 221 9.73 -3.03 16.77
CA VAL A 221 10.85 -3.92 17.11
C VAL A 221 11.63 -4.30 15.85
N TRP A 222 10.94 -4.61 14.75
CA TRP A 222 11.58 -4.96 13.49
C TRP A 222 12.39 -3.81 12.89
N ILE A 223 11.82 -2.60 12.82
CA ILE A 223 12.53 -1.39 12.37
C ILE A 223 13.73 -1.11 13.28
N SER A 224 13.56 -1.18 14.59
CA SER A 224 14.64 -0.97 15.55
C SER A 224 15.79 -1.97 15.36
N MET A 225 15.48 -3.25 15.10
CA MET A 225 16.47 -4.28 14.80
C MET A 225 17.20 -4.02 13.48
N VAL A 226 16.46 -3.70 12.41
CA VAL A 226 17.04 -3.40 11.09
C VAL A 226 17.93 -2.16 11.15
N THR A 227 17.49 -1.10 11.81
CA THR A 227 18.31 0.12 11.98
C THR A 227 19.53 -0.15 12.85
N MET A 228 19.42 -0.94 13.93
CA MET A 228 20.57 -1.27 14.76
C MET A 228 21.59 -2.10 14.00
N PHE A 229 21.14 -3.11 13.25
CA PHE A 229 22.02 -3.89 12.40
C PHE A 229 22.67 -3.03 11.30
N GLY A 230 21.89 -2.18 10.62
CA GLY A 230 22.39 -1.33 9.53
C GLY A 230 23.31 -0.21 10.00
N VAL A 231 23.04 0.44 11.13
CA VAL A 231 23.82 1.61 11.60
C VAL A 231 25.02 1.19 12.44
N VAL A 232 24.90 0.13 13.25
CA VAL A 232 25.95 -0.29 14.18
C VAL A 232 26.88 -1.33 13.57
N LEU A 233 26.37 -2.31 12.81
CA LEU A 233 27.20 -3.40 12.26
C LEU A 233 27.75 -3.11 10.85
N GLN A 234 27.06 -2.35 10.00
CA GLN A 234 27.55 -2.06 8.65
C GLN A 234 28.44 -0.81 8.66
N ASN A 235 29.67 -0.97 8.15
CA ASN A 235 30.73 0.02 8.32
C ASN A 235 30.55 1.30 7.48
N THR A 236 29.87 1.25 6.34
CA THR A 236 29.54 2.40 5.50
C THR A 236 28.42 2.03 4.53
N LEU A 237 27.48 2.94 4.28
CA LEU A 237 26.51 2.78 3.19
C LEU A 237 27.23 3.10 1.85
N PRO A 238 27.05 2.29 0.80
CA PRO A 238 27.78 2.43 -0.45
C PRO A 238 27.21 3.55 -1.35
N TYR A 239 27.34 4.81 -0.91
CA TYR A 239 26.81 5.97 -1.64
C TYR A 239 27.40 6.17 -3.03
N ASP A 240 28.64 5.72 -3.24
CA ASP A 240 29.36 5.84 -4.51
C ASP A 240 28.83 4.87 -5.57
N GLN A 241 28.08 3.84 -5.17
CA GLN A 241 27.57 2.85 -6.10
C GLN A 241 26.22 3.29 -6.66
N PRO A 242 26.04 3.39 -7.99
CA PRO A 242 24.74 3.74 -8.59
C PRO A 242 23.62 2.78 -8.18
N ILE A 243 23.94 1.50 -7.98
CA ILE A 243 22.98 0.46 -7.57
C ILE A 243 22.31 0.79 -6.23
N PHE A 244 23.00 1.49 -5.31
CA PHE A 244 22.43 1.93 -4.05
C PHE A 244 21.26 2.90 -4.30
N TRP A 245 21.46 3.91 -5.13
CA TRP A 245 20.44 4.90 -5.46
C TRP A 245 19.27 4.30 -6.25
N VAL A 246 19.56 3.36 -7.14
CA VAL A 246 18.55 2.57 -7.85
C VAL A 246 17.69 1.78 -6.85
N ALA A 247 18.30 1.11 -5.87
CA ALA A 247 17.58 0.40 -4.83
C ALA A 247 16.70 1.35 -3.99
N GLN A 248 17.22 2.52 -3.61
CA GLN A 248 16.44 3.53 -2.90
C GLN A 248 15.24 4.03 -3.72
N LEU A 249 15.44 4.27 -5.02
CA LEU A 249 14.37 4.73 -5.91
C LEU A 249 13.33 3.63 -6.18
N THR A 250 13.77 2.38 -6.28
CA THR A 250 12.90 1.20 -6.39
C THR A 250 12.05 1.06 -5.13
N MET A 251 12.66 1.12 -3.94
CA MET A 251 11.93 1.09 -2.66
C MET A 251 10.96 2.27 -2.54
N LEU A 252 11.36 3.48 -2.97
CA LEU A 252 10.51 4.67 -2.92
C LEU A 252 9.31 4.55 -3.86
N SER A 253 9.50 3.98 -5.05
CA SER A 253 8.42 3.72 -6.00
C SER A 253 7.45 2.65 -5.49
N ALA A 254 7.96 1.59 -4.85
CA ALA A 254 7.14 0.56 -4.21
C ALA A 254 6.35 1.14 -3.03
N TRP A 255 6.99 1.98 -2.21
CA TRP A 255 6.34 2.73 -1.14
C TRP A 255 5.23 3.63 -1.69
N ALA A 256 5.49 4.41 -2.73
CA ALA A 256 4.52 5.33 -3.32
C ALA A 256 3.32 4.57 -3.91
N GLY A 257 3.56 3.44 -4.58
CA GLY A 257 2.52 2.55 -5.09
C GLY A 257 1.65 1.97 -3.98
N LEU A 258 2.27 1.40 -2.93
CA LEU A 258 1.56 0.85 -1.78
C LEU A 258 0.76 1.93 -1.04
N PHE A 259 1.37 3.10 -0.80
CA PHE A 259 0.71 4.24 -0.19
C PHE A 259 -0.54 4.66 -0.99
N ALA A 260 -0.40 4.81 -2.32
CA ALA A 260 -1.52 5.17 -3.19
C ALA A 260 -2.63 4.11 -3.15
N LEU A 261 -2.28 2.82 -3.17
CA LEU A 261 -3.25 1.73 -3.09
C LEU A 261 -4.04 1.75 -1.77
N ILE A 262 -3.35 1.85 -0.63
CA ILE A 262 -4.00 1.88 0.68
C ILE A 262 -4.83 3.16 0.85
N PHE A 263 -4.32 4.32 0.40
CA PHE A 263 -5.05 5.59 0.45
C PHE A 263 -6.34 5.54 -0.40
N LEU A 264 -6.26 4.97 -1.61
CA LEU A 264 -7.42 4.79 -2.48
C LEU A 264 -8.40 3.76 -1.92
N ALA A 265 -7.91 2.67 -1.33
CA ALA A 265 -8.74 1.65 -0.69
C ALA A 265 -9.50 2.22 0.51
N ALA A 266 -8.82 2.99 1.37
CA ALA A 266 -9.43 3.67 2.49
C ALA A 266 -10.48 4.68 2.00
N SER A 267 -10.15 5.45 0.95
CA SER A 267 -11.08 6.42 0.35
C SER A 267 -12.33 5.74 -0.21
N ALA A 268 -12.16 4.63 -0.92
CA ALA A 268 -13.25 3.87 -1.53
C ALA A 268 -14.18 3.22 -0.49
N ARG A 269 -13.64 2.85 0.69
CA ARG A 269 -14.44 2.35 1.82
C ARG A 269 -15.32 3.45 2.44
N ILE A 270 -14.87 4.70 2.37
CA ILE A 270 -15.63 5.84 2.91
C ILE A 270 -16.71 6.34 1.93
N THR A 271 -16.44 6.25 0.62
CA THR A 271 -17.40 6.63 -0.43
C THR A 271 -18.73 5.86 -0.32
N PHE A 272 -19.84 6.47 -0.77
CA PHE A 272 -21.16 5.85 -0.87
C PHE A 272 -21.16 4.47 -1.56
N ILE A 273 -22.07 3.58 -1.13
CA ILE A 273 -22.22 2.22 -1.67
C ILE A 273 -22.59 2.23 -3.15
N SER A 274 -23.28 3.29 -3.60
CA SER A 274 -23.72 3.44 -4.97
C SER A 274 -22.64 3.90 -5.96
N ASP A 275 -21.46 4.32 -5.48
CA ASP A 275 -20.40 4.85 -6.34
C ASP A 275 -19.40 3.77 -6.76
N ASN A 276 -18.63 4.03 -7.81
CA ASN A 276 -17.63 3.10 -8.31
C ASN A 276 -16.39 3.10 -7.41
N ARG A 277 -16.25 2.05 -6.60
CA ARG A 277 -15.17 1.88 -5.63
C ARG A 277 -13.91 1.22 -6.20
N SER A 278 -14.02 0.43 -7.27
CA SER A 278 -12.96 -0.49 -7.71
C SER A 278 -12.11 0.04 -8.86
N THR A 279 -12.69 0.80 -9.81
CA THR A 279 -11.96 1.19 -11.04
C THR A 279 -10.69 1.99 -10.77
N LYS A 280 -10.75 3.00 -9.89
CA LYS A 280 -9.58 3.83 -9.57
C LYS A 280 -8.48 3.01 -8.87
N ILE A 281 -8.87 2.05 -8.04
CA ILE A 281 -7.93 1.15 -7.36
C ILE A 281 -7.27 0.23 -8.40
N ARG A 282 -8.04 -0.37 -9.32
CA ARG A 282 -7.52 -1.25 -10.37
C ARG A 282 -6.57 -0.54 -11.33
N ILE A 283 -6.84 0.72 -11.70
CA ILE A 283 -5.88 1.54 -12.46
C ILE A 283 -4.58 1.74 -11.68
N CYS A 284 -4.67 2.04 -10.39
CA CYS A 284 -3.49 2.18 -9.54
C CYS A 284 -2.70 0.87 -9.43
N MET A 285 -3.38 -0.28 -9.32
CA MET A 285 -2.75 -1.60 -9.34
C MET A 285 -1.98 -1.84 -10.64
N LEU A 286 -2.59 -1.49 -11.78
CA LEU A 286 -1.94 -1.60 -13.08
C LEU A 286 -0.68 -0.73 -13.17
N ILE A 287 -0.76 0.53 -12.75
CA ILE A 287 0.38 1.46 -12.75
C ILE A 287 1.51 0.91 -11.87
N CYS A 288 1.19 0.39 -10.68
CA CYS A 288 2.17 -0.22 -9.80
C CYS A 288 2.82 -1.43 -10.47
N HIS A 289 2.04 -2.31 -11.11
CA HIS A 289 2.57 -3.48 -11.79
C HIS A 289 3.47 -3.12 -12.98
N VAL A 290 3.11 -2.11 -13.77
CA VAL A 290 3.97 -1.59 -14.85
C VAL A 290 5.27 -1.01 -14.28
N GLY A 291 5.21 -0.27 -13.17
CA GLY A 291 6.40 0.23 -12.48
C GLY A 291 7.31 -0.89 -11.97
N ILE A 292 6.72 -1.95 -11.43
CA ILE A 292 7.41 -3.18 -11.02
C ILE A 292 8.15 -3.80 -12.23
N LEU A 293 7.45 -4.02 -13.34
CA LEU A 293 8.05 -4.57 -14.58
C LEU A 293 9.17 -3.67 -15.14
N ALA A 294 9.03 -2.34 -15.04
CA ALA A 294 10.05 -1.39 -15.47
C ALA A 294 11.34 -1.52 -14.65
N TRP A 295 11.22 -1.67 -13.32
CA TRP A 295 12.37 -1.96 -12.47
C TRP A 295 13.00 -3.30 -12.79
N TYR A 296 12.19 -4.32 -13.08
CA TYR A 296 12.70 -5.64 -13.45
C TYR A 296 13.61 -5.55 -14.66
N PHE A 297 13.12 -4.93 -15.73
CA PHE A 297 13.92 -4.69 -16.92
C PHE A 297 15.23 -3.96 -16.61
N TYR A 298 15.17 -2.89 -15.80
CA TYR A 298 16.35 -2.11 -15.43
C TYR A 298 17.38 -2.95 -14.65
N TYR A 299 16.97 -3.67 -13.61
CA TYR A 299 17.88 -4.56 -12.86
C TYR A 299 18.45 -5.69 -13.72
N GLY A 300 17.67 -6.21 -14.67
CA GLY A 300 18.15 -7.18 -15.65
C GLY A 300 19.30 -6.66 -16.50
N THR A 301 19.27 -5.39 -16.89
CA THR A 301 20.38 -4.78 -17.65
C THR A 301 21.66 -4.62 -16.83
N ILE A 302 21.56 -4.51 -15.50
CA ILE A 302 22.72 -4.36 -14.61
C ILE A 302 23.35 -5.72 -14.29
N GLU A 303 22.54 -6.67 -13.82
CA GLU A 303 23.01 -7.97 -13.34
C GLU A 303 23.34 -8.92 -14.50
N GLY A 304 22.62 -8.81 -15.63
CA GLY A 304 22.86 -9.64 -16.82
C GLY A 304 22.60 -11.14 -16.60
N THR A 305 21.77 -11.51 -15.61
CA THR A 305 21.45 -12.90 -15.29
C THR A 305 19.93 -13.14 -15.27
N VAL A 306 19.52 -14.34 -15.70
CA VAL A 306 18.11 -14.73 -15.70
C VAL A 306 17.58 -15.00 -14.28
N ALA A 307 18.45 -15.35 -13.32
CA ALA A 307 18.06 -15.64 -11.94
C ALA A 307 17.31 -14.48 -11.27
N VAL A 308 17.75 -13.25 -11.52
CA VAL A 308 17.12 -12.03 -11.02
C VAL A 308 15.71 -11.86 -11.57
N MET A 309 15.46 -12.26 -12.83
CA MET A 309 14.13 -12.20 -13.44
C MET A 309 13.15 -13.17 -12.79
N VAL A 310 13.59 -14.36 -12.37
CA VAL A 310 12.67 -15.32 -11.76
C VAL A 310 12.24 -14.86 -10.36
N LEU A 311 13.15 -14.24 -9.59
CA LEU A 311 12.80 -13.60 -8.31
C LEU A 311 11.76 -12.48 -8.49
N PHE A 312 11.89 -11.75 -9.59
CA PHE A 312 10.96 -10.71 -9.97
C PHE A 312 9.60 -11.28 -10.43
N LEU A 313 9.59 -12.38 -11.18
CA LEU A 313 8.34 -13.07 -11.50
C LEU A 313 7.61 -13.56 -10.24
N ILE A 314 8.34 -14.12 -9.27
CA ILE A 314 7.79 -14.50 -7.97
C ILE A 314 7.19 -13.29 -7.25
N SER A 315 7.87 -12.14 -7.31
CA SER A 315 7.38 -10.90 -6.72
C SER A 315 6.09 -10.41 -7.40
N SER A 316 5.99 -10.51 -8.73
CA SER A 316 4.78 -10.26 -9.52
C SER A 316 3.64 -11.24 -9.18
N MET A 317 3.96 -12.51 -9.02
CA MET A 317 3.03 -13.55 -8.57
C MET A 317 2.45 -13.20 -7.20
N VAL A 318 3.29 -12.89 -6.22
CA VAL A 318 2.86 -12.50 -4.86
C VAL A 318 2.01 -11.24 -4.90
N TYR A 319 2.41 -10.24 -5.69
CA TYR A 319 1.66 -9.00 -5.87
C TYR A 319 0.23 -9.26 -6.37
N TRP A 320 0.08 -10.00 -7.46
CA TRP A 320 -1.23 -10.31 -8.02
C TRP A 320 -2.02 -11.28 -7.17
N TRP A 321 -1.37 -12.23 -6.48
CA TRP A 321 -2.04 -13.12 -5.53
C TRP A 321 -2.69 -12.34 -4.39
N VAL A 322 -1.95 -11.44 -3.72
CA VAL A 322 -2.50 -10.62 -2.61
C VAL A 322 -3.67 -9.76 -3.09
N LEU A 323 -3.53 -9.07 -4.22
CA LEU A 323 -4.57 -8.18 -4.71
C LEU A 323 -5.80 -8.95 -5.22
N ALA A 324 -5.61 -10.06 -5.91
CA ALA A 324 -6.70 -10.89 -6.40
C ALA A 324 -7.47 -11.55 -5.26
N ALA A 325 -6.77 -12.00 -4.21
CA ALA A 325 -7.38 -12.54 -3.01
C ALA A 325 -8.35 -11.54 -2.34
N ILE A 326 -8.06 -10.24 -2.40
CA ILE A 326 -8.95 -9.18 -1.92
C ILE A 326 -10.10 -8.92 -2.92
N MET A 327 -9.79 -8.79 -4.22
CA MET A 327 -10.78 -8.46 -5.27
C MET A 327 -11.87 -9.53 -5.43
N VAL A 328 -11.54 -10.80 -5.24
CA VAL A 328 -12.50 -11.91 -5.31
C VAL A 328 -13.57 -11.84 -4.20
N GLY A 329 -13.32 -11.10 -3.12
CA GLY A 329 -14.32 -10.85 -2.09
C GLY A 329 -15.24 -9.66 -2.37
N GLU A 330 -15.11 -8.98 -3.51
CA GLU A 330 -16.03 -7.90 -3.90
C GLU A 330 -17.45 -8.44 -4.11
N ARG A 331 -18.46 -7.63 -3.78
CA ARG A 331 -19.85 -7.97 -4.10
C ARG A 331 -20.10 -7.79 -5.59
N SER A 332 -20.87 -8.70 -6.17
CA SER A 332 -21.25 -8.62 -7.58
C SER A 332 -22.28 -7.53 -7.87
N ASP A 333 -22.95 -6.95 -6.88
CA ASP A 333 -24.10 -6.07 -7.10
C ASP A 333 -23.68 -4.67 -7.56
N LEU A 334 -24.10 -4.28 -8.77
CA LEU A 334 -23.88 -2.93 -9.29
C LEU A 334 -25.10 -2.04 -9.07
N SER A 335 -24.87 -0.85 -8.53
CA SER A 335 -25.88 0.19 -8.42
C SER A 335 -26.36 0.65 -9.81
N PRO A 336 -27.59 1.17 -9.94
CA PRO A 336 -28.06 1.77 -11.19
C PRO A 336 -27.14 2.87 -11.72
N ARG A 337 -26.49 3.64 -10.82
CA ARG A 337 -25.52 4.68 -11.18
C ARG A 337 -24.29 4.10 -11.88
N VAL A 338 -23.70 3.03 -11.34
CA VAL A 338 -22.53 2.38 -11.97
C VAL A 338 -22.93 1.66 -13.26
N LYS A 339 -24.14 1.11 -13.35
CA LYS A 339 -24.67 0.54 -14.59
C LYS A 339 -24.80 1.57 -15.72
N ARG A 340 -24.93 2.86 -15.41
CA ARG A 340 -24.97 3.95 -16.41
C ARG A 340 -23.59 4.31 -16.96
N SER A 341 -22.50 3.99 -16.26
CA SER A 341 -21.13 4.25 -16.73
C SER A 341 -20.52 3.06 -17.49
N LEU A 342 -21.30 2.02 -17.79
CA LEU A 342 -20.83 0.86 -18.54
C LEU A 342 -20.49 1.24 -19.99
N PRO A 343 -19.38 0.73 -20.55
CA PRO A 343 -18.98 1.00 -21.93
C PRO A 343 -19.99 0.39 -22.93
N GLU A 344 -20.28 1.16 -23.97
CA GLU A 344 -21.23 0.77 -25.03
C GLU A 344 -20.54 0.09 -26.22
N SER A 345 -19.33 0.53 -26.56
CA SER A 345 -18.59 -0.03 -27.68
C SER A 345 -18.09 -1.44 -27.38
N PHE A 346 -17.99 -2.28 -28.42
CA PHE A 346 -17.45 -3.64 -28.31
C PHE A 346 -16.04 -3.63 -27.71
N LEU A 347 -15.13 -2.81 -28.26
CA LEU A 347 -13.77 -2.66 -27.73
C LEU A 347 -13.76 -2.14 -26.29
N GLY A 348 -14.64 -1.18 -25.96
CA GLY A 348 -14.79 -0.69 -24.60
C GLY A 348 -15.20 -1.81 -23.63
N ARG A 349 -16.08 -2.72 -24.04
CA ARG A 349 -16.44 -3.88 -23.21
C ARG A 349 -15.31 -4.90 -23.09
N VAL A 350 -14.55 -5.15 -24.15
CA VAL A 350 -13.43 -6.10 -24.11
C VAL A 350 -12.35 -5.65 -23.13
N PHE A 351 -12.02 -4.35 -23.09
CA PHE A 351 -10.91 -3.85 -22.26
C PHE A 351 -11.33 -3.23 -20.93
N LEU A 352 -12.45 -2.49 -20.87
CA LEU A 352 -12.83 -1.71 -19.69
C LEU A 352 -13.75 -2.45 -18.72
N THR A 353 -14.32 -3.60 -19.10
CA THR A 353 -15.18 -4.40 -18.21
C THR A 353 -14.41 -4.96 -17.02
N TRP A 354 -13.14 -5.31 -17.21
CA TRP A 354 -12.25 -5.81 -16.16
C TRP A 354 -11.90 -4.77 -15.10
N PHE A 355 -12.19 -3.48 -15.33
CA PHE A 355 -11.99 -2.43 -14.33
C PHE A 355 -13.23 -2.19 -13.46
N GLN A 356 -14.37 -2.82 -13.76
CA GLN A 356 -15.63 -2.59 -13.06
C GLN A 356 -15.75 -3.44 -11.80
N PRO A 357 -16.42 -2.96 -10.73
CA PRO A 357 -16.60 -3.73 -9.50
C PRO A 357 -17.20 -5.11 -9.73
N GLY A 358 -16.65 -6.13 -9.06
CA GLY A 358 -17.14 -7.51 -9.14
C GLY A 358 -16.06 -8.55 -8.85
N PRO A 359 -16.44 -9.70 -8.26
CA PRO A 359 -15.49 -10.74 -7.90
C PRO A 359 -14.96 -11.48 -9.14
N GLY A 360 -15.79 -11.68 -10.18
CA GLY A 360 -15.36 -12.27 -11.45
C GLY A 360 -14.51 -11.31 -12.27
N THR A 361 -14.92 -10.06 -12.41
CA THR A 361 -14.12 -9.05 -13.13
C THR A 361 -12.77 -8.82 -12.48
N GLY A 362 -12.69 -8.83 -11.15
CA GLY A 362 -11.44 -8.71 -10.39
C GLY A 362 -10.51 -9.92 -10.54
N TYR A 363 -11.07 -11.14 -10.54
CA TYR A 363 -10.32 -12.37 -10.82
C TYR A 363 -9.67 -12.35 -12.21
N PHE A 364 -10.46 -12.06 -13.25
CA PHE A 364 -9.95 -12.02 -14.62
C PHE A 364 -8.99 -10.86 -14.86
N PHE A 365 -9.22 -9.70 -14.21
CA PHE A 365 -8.27 -8.59 -14.24
C PHE A 365 -6.89 -9.02 -13.70
N ALA A 366 -6.84 -9.65 -12.54
CA ALA A 366 -5.56 -10.08 -11.96
C ALA A 366 -4.85 -11.13 -12.84
N ILE A 367 -5.60 -12.11 -13.35
CA ILE A 367 -5.02 -13.17 -14.20
C ILE A 367 -4.54 -12.60 -15.53
N SER A 368 -5.31 -11.71 -16.17
CA SER A 368 -4.89 -11.09 -17.43
C SER A 368 -3.61 -10.28 -17.25
N GLN A 369 -3.49 -9.55 -16.14
CA GLN A 369 -2.28 -8.79 -15.85
C GLN A 369 -1.08 -9.68 -15.51
N LEU A 370 -1.28 -10.76 -14.74
CA LEU A 370 -0.21 -11.70 -14.43
C LEU A 370 0.31 -12.43 -15.69
N ILE A 371 -0.60 -12.89 -16.56
CA ILE A 371 -0.24 -13.54 -17.83
C ILE A 371 0.48 -12.53 -18.75
N ALA A 372 -0.02 -11.31 -18.85
CA ALA A 372 0.64 -10.26 -19.64
C ALA A 372 2.05 -9.94 -19.10
N GLY A 373 2.22 -9.82 -17.78
CA GLY A 373 3.51 -9.63 -17.14
C GLY A 373 4.48 -10.78 -17.41
N ALA A 374 4.04 -12.03 -17.20
CA ALA A 374 4.84 -13.22 -17.49
C ALA A 374 5.24 -13.31 -18.98
N PHE A 375 4.35 -12.94 -19.89
CA PHE A 375 4.65 -12.93 -21.34
C PHE A 375 5.69 -11.86 -21.70
N ILE A 376 5.58 -10.66 -21.11
CA ILE A 376 6.57 -9.58 -21.29
C ILE A 376 7.94 -10.03 -20.77
N GLU A 377 7.99 -10.59 -19.55
CA GLU A 377 9.22 -11.11 -18.95
C GLU A 377 9.85 -12.22 -19.80
N PHE A 378 9.05 -13.17 -20.28
CA PHE A 378 9.53 -14.23 -21.17
C PHE A 378 10.15 -13.66 -22.45
N THR A 379 9.47 -12.70 -23.06
CA THR A 379 9.96 -12.03 -24.28
C THR A 379 11.28 -11.31 -24.03
N VAL A 380 11.42 -10.62 -22.89
CA VAL A 380 12.66 -9.94 -22.49
C VAL A 380 13.79 -10.96 -22.28
N ILE A 381 13.53 -12.07 -21.57
CA ILE A 381 14.52 -13.13 -21.35
C ILE A 381 15.01 -13.71 -22.69
N VAL A 382 14.08 -14.06 -23.58
CA VAL A 382 14.40 -14.61 -24.92
C VAL A 382 15.21 -13.61 -25.73
N TYR A 383 14.80 -12.34 -25.76
CA TYR A 383 15.54 -11.29 -26.48
C TYR A 383 16.95 -11.09 -25.92
N ALA A 384 17.10 -11.04 -24.59
CA ALA A 384 18.38 -10.78 -23.96
C ALA A 384 19.37 -11.94 -24.09
N LEU A 385 18.87 -13.19 -24.07
CA LEU A 385 19.66 -14.39 -24.33
C LEU A 385 20.04 -14.49 -25.81
N ALA A 386 19.12 -14.17 -26.74
CA ALA A 386 19.40 -14.14 -28.18
C ALA A 386 20.53 -13.15 -28.54
N ASN A 387 20.56 -11.99 -27.87
CA ASN A 387 21.62 -11.00 -28.05
C ASN A 387 22.88 -11.26 -27.21
N SER A 388 22.98 -12.42 -26.54
CA SER A 388 24.08 -12.78 -25.64
C SER A 388 24.36 -11.72 -24.55
N SER A 389 23.37 -10.87 -24.26
CA SER A 389 23.48 -9.82 -23.26
C SER A 389 23.36 -10.40 -21.86
N TRP A 390 22.57 -11.47 -21.71
CA TRP A 390 22.34 -12.15 -20.44
C TRP A 390 22.89 -13.58 -20.43
N ARG A 391 23.09 -14.12 -19.23
CA ARG A 391 23.52 -15.50 -18.98
C ARG A 391 22.45 -16.26 -18.21
N LEU A 392 22.32 -17.55 -18.53
CA LEU A 392 21.38 -18.49 -17.89
C LEU A 392 21.70 -18.78 -16.41
N ALA A 393 22.87 -18.35 -15.90
CA ALA A 393 23.27 -18.47 -14.49
C ALA A 393 23.16 -19.90 -13.92
N GLY A 394 23.37 -20.92 -14.75
CA GLY A 394 23.28 -22.34 -14.35
C GLY A 394 21.87 -22.93 -14.38
N MET A 395 20.87 -22.19 -14.85
CA MET A 395 19.51 -22.70 -15.09
C MET A 395 19.32 -23.17 -16.53
N ASP A 396 18.55 -24.23 -16.71
CA ASP A 396 18.14 -24.68 -18.04
C ASP A 396 16.81 -24.01 -18.49
N TRP A 397 16.52 -24.06 -19.79
CA TRP A 397 15.28 -23.48 -20.35
C TRP A 397 14.00 -24.14 -19.84
N ASP A 398 14.06 -25.44 -19.54
CA ASP A 398 12.95 -26.21 -18.96
C ASP A 398 12.64 -25.76 -17.53
N GLU A 399 13.67 -25.45 -16.74
CA GLU A 399 13.55 -24.94 -15.37
C GLU A 399 12.91 -23.54 -15.35
N ILE A 400 13.38 -22.64 -16.22
CA ILE A 400 12.80 -21.30 -16.37
C ILE A 400 11.33 -21.40 -16.80
N ALA A 401 11.04 -22.17 -17.85
CA ALA A 401 9.67 -22.34 -18.33
C ALA A 401 8.75 -22.95 -17.25
N THR A 402 9.24 -23.92 -16.49
CA THR A 402 8.51 -24.55 -15.38
C THR A 402 8.19 -23.54 -14.28
N ALA A 403 9.17 -22.72 -13.86
CA ALA A 403 8.96 -21.67 -12.87
C ALA A 403 7.92 -20.65 -13.34
N MET A 404 7.97 -20.25 -14.62
CA MET A 404 7.01 -19.29 -15.18
C MET A 404 5.58 -19.83 -15.23
N ILE A 405 5.43 -21.07 -15.69
CA ILE A 405 4.14 -21.76 -15.74
C ILE A 405 3.58 -21.94 -14.33
N ALA A 406 4.42 -22.35 -13.37
CA ALA A 406 4.03 -22.55 -11.99
C ALA A 406 3.51 -21.26 -11.34
N CYS A 407 4.23 -20.14 -11.51
CA CYS A 407 3.79 -18.82 -11.01
C CYS A 407 2.37 -18.47 -11.46
N VAL A 408 2.09 -18.60 -12.75
CA VAL A 408 0.76 -18.29 -13.31
C VAL A 408 -0.29 -19.29 -12.83
N CYS A 409 0.02 -20.59 -12.87
CA CYS A 409 -0.93 -21.64 -12.51
C CYS A 409 -1.34 -21.57 -11.04
N TYR A 410 -0.41 -21.33 -10.12
CA TYR A 410 -0.74 -21.26 -8.69
C TYR A 410 -1.71 -20.12 -8.38
N VAL A 411 -1.54 -18.94 -8.98
CA VAL A 411 -2.48 -17.84 -8.78
C VAL A 411 -3.85 -18.18 -9.35
N ILE A 412 -3.92 -18.75 -10.56
CA ILE A 412 -5.18 -19.19 -11.18
C ILE A 412 -5.91 -20.19 -10.29
N ILE A 413 -5.19 -21.19 -9.76
CA ILE A 413 -5.74 -22.27 -8.94
C ILE A 413 -6.20 -21.73 -7.58
N TYR A 414 -5.32 -21.14 -6.77
CA TYR A 414 -5.65 -20.74 -5.40
C TYR A 414 -6.72 -19.66 -5.35
N VAL A 415 -6.56 -18.61 -6.16
CA VAL A 415 -7.53 -17.51 -6.19
C VAL A 415 -8.85 -17.98 -6.83
N GLY A 416 -8.77 -18.85 -7.85
CA GLY A 416 -9.96 -19.38 -8.52
C GLY A 416 -10.78 -20.29 -7.63
N VAL A 417 -10.13 -21.15 -6.84
CA VAL A 417 -10.78 -21.99 -5.81
C VAL A 417 -11.37 -21.10 -4.71
N SER A 418 -10.62 -20.10 -4.23
CA SER A 418 -11.14 -19.13 -3.25
C SER A 418 -12.39 -18.43 -3.76
N ARG A 419 -12.47 -18.08 -5.05
CA ARG A 419 -13.67 -17.45 -5.64
C ARG A 419 -14.88 -18.38 -5.62
N ILE A 420 -14.67 -19.64 -5.97
CA ILE A 420 -15.74 -20.64 -5.97
C ILE A 420 -16.29 -20.80 -4.55
N LEU A 421 -15.42 -20.88 -3.54
CA LEU A 421 -15.81 -20.97 -2.13
C LEU A 421 -16.48 -19.68 -1.62
N MET A 422 -15.98 -18.50 -2.01
CA MET A 422 -16.59 -17.22 -1.61
C MET A 422 -18.04 -17.08 -2.09
N ARG A 423 -18.40 -17.67 -3.23
CA ARG A 423 -19.80 -17.70 -3.69
C ARG A 423 -20.73 -18.40 -2.71
N TRP A 424 -20.23 -19.40 -1.98
CA TRP A 424 -21.00 -20.17 -0.99
C TRP A 424 -21.03 -19.45 0.36
N LEU A 425 -19.96 -18.69 0.67
CA LEU A 425 -19.85 -17.91 1.92
C LEU A 425 -20.53 -16.54 1.84
N HIS A 426 -20.75 -15.99 0.65
CA HIS A 426 -21.34 -14.66 0.44
C HIS A 426 -22.68 -14.41 1.15
N PRO A 427 -23.61 -15.38 1.28
CA PRO A 427 -24.84 -15.18 2.03
C PRO A 427 -24.63 -14.94 3.53
N ILE A 428 -23.51 -15.40 4.08
CA ILE A 428 -23.21 -15.39 5.53
C ILE A 428 -22.27 -14.22 5.87
N VAL A 429 -21.42 -13.80 4.93
CA VAL A 429 -20.33 -12.87 5.17
C VAL A 429 -20.73 -11.42 4.85
N THR A 430 -20.52 -10.53 5.81
CA THR A 430 -20.69 -9.08 5.63
C THR A 430 -19.48 -8.44 4.93
N GLU A 431 -18.26 -8.77 5.37
CA GLU A 431 -16.98 -8.22 4.89
C GLU A 431 -16.26 -9.15 3.89
N GLY A 432 -16.81 -9.25 2.68
CA GLY A 432 -16.33 -10.14 1.62
C GLY A 432 -14.82 -10.06 1.34
N PRO A 433 -14.20 -8.88 1.15
CA PRO A 433 -12.78 -8.79 0.81
C PRO A 433 -11.81 -9.31 1.90
N VAL A 434 -12.15 -9.13 3.18
CA VAL A 434 -11.30 -9.60 4.29
C VAL A 434 -11.39 -11.11 4.40
N VAL A 435 -12.60 -11.67 4.33
CA VAL A 435 -12.81 -13.12 4.39
C VAL A 435 -12.19 -13.82 3.19
N SER A 436 -12.31 -13.25 1.98
CA SER A 436 -11.67 -13.79 0.78
C SER A 436 -10.14 -13.80 0.90
N PHE A 437 -9.54 -12.75 1.48
CA PHE A 437 -8.10 -12.73 1.73
C PHE A 437 -7.66 -13.81 2.72
N LEU A 438 -8.36 -13.93 3.86
CA LEU A 438 -8.08 -14.97 4.86
C LEU A 438 -8.27 -16.38 4.30
N LEU A 439 -9.30 -16.59 3.47
CA LEU A 439 -9.55 -17.87 2.81
C LEU A 439 -8.40 -18.25 1.88
N ASN A 440 -7.85 -17.31 1.13
CA ASN A 440 -6.66 -17.57 0.30
C ASN A 440 -5.44 -17.98 1.15
N ILE A 441 -5.21 -17.31 2.29
CA ILE A 441 -4.14 -17.69 3.22
C ILE A 441 -4.35 -19.13 3.71
N VAL A 442 -5.57 -19.48 4.13
CA VAL A 442 -5.90 -20.83 4.59
C VAL A 442 -5.70 -21.86 3.47
N LEU A 443 -6.13 -21.57 2.24
CA LEU A 443 -5.96 -22.47 1.11
C LEU A 443 -4.48 -22.72 0.79
N VAL A 444 -3.65 -21.67 0.73
CA VAL A 444 -2.20 -21.81 0.50
C VAL A 444 -1.53 -22.54 1.65
N ALA A 445 -1.93 -22.27 2.91
CA ALA A 445 -1.43 -22.97 4.08
C ALA A 445 -1.79 -24.47 4.03
N LEU A 446 -3.03 -24.81 3.68
CA LEU A 446 -3.45 -26.21 3.52
C LEU A 446 -2.69 -26.89 2.39
N GLY A 447 -2.56 -26.25 1.23
CA GLY A 447 -1.84 -26.80 0.09
C GLY A 447 -0.32 -26.92 0.29
N THR A 448 0.23 -26.27 1.32
CA THR A 448 1.63 -26.39 1.74
C THR A 448 1.80 -27.41 2.87
N ILE A 449 1.03 -27.28 3.95
CA ILE A 449 1.19 -28.05 5.19
C ILE A 449 0.70 -29.50 5.00
N VAL A 450 -0.43 -29.71 4.32
CA VAL A 450 -1.02 -31.05 4.19
C VAL A 450 -0.08 -32.01 3.45
N PRO A 451 0.50 -31.66 2.27
CA PRO A 451 1.49 -32.52 1.62
C PRO A 451 2.71 -32.83 2.48
N ILE A 452 3.24 -31.82 3.19
CA ILE A 452 4.41 -31.99 4.07
C ILE A 452 4.09 -32.98 5.20
N VAL A 453 2.93 -32.83 5.86
CA VAL A 453 2.52 -33.71 6.96
C VAL A 453 2.30 -35.15 6.47
N ILE A 454 1.68 -35.34 5.31
CA ILE A 454 1.47 -36.67 4.72
C ILE A 454 2.81 -37.30 4.31
N GLN A 455 3.72 -36.54 3.73
CA GLN A 455 5.04 -37.04 3.36
C GLN A 455 5.87 -37.47 4.58
N LEU A 456 5.86 -36.67 5.64
CA LEU A 456 6.55 -36.98 6.89
C LEU A 456 5.95 -38.20 7.61
N SER A 457 4.65 -38.49 7.43
CA SER A 457 4.01 -39.67 8.02
C SER A 457 4.27 -40.96 7.24
N LEU A 458 4.48 -40.89 5.92
CA LEU A 458 4.73 -42.06 5.09
C LEU A 458 6.13 -42.64 5.27
N SER A 459 7.19 -41.83 5.33
CA SER A 459 8.56 -42.30 5.61
C SER A 459 9.51 -41.15 5.96
N ARG A 460 10.26 -41.28 7.06
CA ARG A 460 11.31 -40.30 7.46
C ARG A 460 12.42 -40.12 6.42
N HIS A 461 12.69 -41.13 5.61
CA HIS A 461 13.72 -41.07 4.56
C HIS A 461 13.31 -40.22 3.36
N LEU A 462 12.02 -40.00 3.15
CA LEU A 462 11.50 -39.16 2.07
C LEU A 462 11.50 -37.66 2.43
N ALA A 463 11.91 -37.27 3.64
CA ALA A 463 11.74 -35.88 4.12
C ALA A 463 12.41 -34.82 3.22
N ASN A 464 13.46 -35.20 2.48
CA ASN A 464 14.18 -34.29 1.58
C ASN A 464 13.84 -34.49 0.09
N ASP A 465 13.06 -35.51 -0.27
CA ASP A 465 12.74 -35.82 -1.66
C ASP A 465 11.48 -35.09 -2.13
N TYR A 466 11.49 -34.59 -3.36
CA TYR A 466 10.30 -33.96 -3.94
C TYR A 466 9.37 -35.02 -4.55
N ILE A 467 8.21 -35.26 -3.92
CA ILE A 467 7.20 -36.23 -4.36
C ILE A 467 6.07 -35.51 -5.12
N SER A 468 5.38 -36.20 -6.04
CA SER A 468 4.22 -35.67 -6.76
C SER A 468 3.10 -35.08 -5.88
N LEU A 469 3.03 -35.44 -4.59
CA LEU A 469 2.09 -34.83 -3.64
C LEU A 469 2.43 -33.35 -3.36
N GLN A 470 3.71 -32.97 -3.45
CA GLN A 470 4.18 -31.60 -3.24
C GLN A 470 3.78 -30.63 -4.36
N VAL A 471 3.14 -31.11 -5.45
CA VAL A 471 2.63 -30.26 -6.54
C VAL A 471 1.68 -29.18 -6.02
N THR A 472 0.95 -29.40 -4.91
CA THR A 472 0.11 -28.34 -4.34
C THR A 472 0.92 -27.29 -3.58
N ASN A 473 2.14 -27.57 -3.16
CA ASN A 473 2.98 -26.68 -2.37
C ASN A 473 3.71 -25.66 -3.28
N PRO A 474 3.27 -24.39 -3.33
CA PRO A 474 3.86 -23.41 -4.23
C PRO A 474 5.29 -23.03 -3.82
N PHE A 475 5.62 -23.09 -2.53
CA PHE A 475 6.94 -22.68 -2.05
C PHE A 475 8.00 -23.71 -2.42
N TRP A 476 7.75 -24.99 -2.11
CA TRP A 476 8.69 -26.05 -2.45
C TRP A 476 8.80 -26.21 -3.96
N THR A 477 7.68 -26.20 -4.70
CA THR A 477 7.72 -26.31 -6.17
C THR A 477 8.53 -25.20 -6.82
N MET A 478 8.42 -23.95 -6.33
CA MET A 478 9.20 -22.84 -6.88
C MET A 478 10.69 -22.92 -6.52
N VAL A 479 11.02 -23.28 -5.28
CA VAL A 479 12.43 -23.51 -4.87
C VAL A 479 13.05 -24.64 -5.70
N ALA A 480 12.31 -25.73 -5.85
CA ALA A 480 12.72 -26.88 -6.62
C ALA A 480 12.91 -26.49 -8.10
N ALA A 481 11.98 -25.73 -8.69
CA ALA A 481 12.11 -25.26 -10.08
C ALA A 481 13.31 -24.30 -10.28
N LEU A 482 13.80 -23.65 -9.23
CA LEU A 482 14.88 -22.67 -9.27
C LEU A 482 16.28 -23.22 -8.99
N GLU A 483 16.41 -24.23 -8.12
CA GLU A 483 17.71 -24.80 -7.73
C GLU A 483 18.30 -25.73 -8.80
N GLY A 484 17.47 -26.19 -9.74
CA GLY A 484 17.86 -26.95 -10.91
C GLY A 484 18.49 -28.31 -10.62
N LYS A 485 18.81 -29.06 -11.69
CA LYS A 485 19.39 -30.42 -11.60
C LYS A 485 20.84 -30.45 -11.08
N ALA A 486 21.56 -29.32 -11.10
CA ALA A 486 23.00 -29.27 -10.88
C ALA A 486 23.44 -28.90 -9.44
N ASN A 487 22.60 -28.22 -8.64
CA ASN A 487 23.00 -27.66 -7.35
C ASN A 487 22.37 -28.32 -6.12
N ALA A 488 21.56 -29.37 -6.29
CA ALA A 488 20.92 -30.10 -5.19
C ALA A 488 21.55 -31.48 -4.95
N PRO A 489 22.62 -31.60 -4.14
CA PRO A 489 23.04 -32.89 -3.59
C PRO A 489 22.09 -33.38 -2.47
N SER A 490 21.13 -32.56 -2.02
CA SER A 490 20.22 -32.87 -0.90
C SER A 490 18.77 -33.18 -1.29
N ILE A 491 18.32 -32.82 -2.49
CA ILE A 491 16.97 -33.13 -3.00
C ILE A 491 17.13 -34.09 -4.17
N SER A 492 16.92 -35.39 -3.94
CA SER A 492 17.01 -36.36 -5.03
C SER A 492 15.73 -36.26 -5.86
N TRP A 493 15.87 -35.71 -7.06
CA TRP A 493 14.80 -35.66 -8.02
C TRP A 493 14.56 -37.07 -8.54
N GLY A 494 13.43 -37.69 -8.21
CA GLY A 494 12.97 -38.84 -8.97
C GLY A 494 12.89 -38.44 -10.44
N SER A 495 13.66 -39.07 -11.31
CA SER A 495 13.89 -38.68 -12.72
C SER A 495 12.62 -38.51 -13.59
N ASN A 496 11.45 -38.91 -13.08
CA ASN A 496 10.15 -38.84 -13.75
C ASN A 496 9.21 -37.72 -13.21
N VAL A 497 9.58 -36.99 -12.14
CA VAL A 497 8.65 -36.06 -11.46
C VAL A 497 8.62 -34.67 -12.10
N ILE A 498 9.75 -34.17 -12.61
CA ILE A 498 9.91 -32.81 -13.17
C ILE A 498 8.96 -32.53 -14.35
N PRO A 499 8.86 -33.37 -15.41
CA PRO A 499 7.99 -33.08 -16.54
C PRO A 499 6.49 -33.21 -16.20
N ALA A 500 6.13 -33.92 -15.13
CA ALA A 500 4.74 -34.11 -14.74
C ALA A 500 4.15 -32.89 -14.00
N VAL A 501 4.98 -32.11 -13.28
CA VAL A 501 4.53 -30.95 -12.49
C VAL A 501 3.85 -29.89 -13.36
N PRO A 502 4.44 -29.38 -14.47
CA PRO A 502 3.77 -28.41 -15.34
C PRO A 502 2.47 -28.96 -15.91
N ILE A 503 2.42 -30.24 -16.29
CA ILE A 503 1.23 -30.86 -16.88
C ILE A 503 0.07 -30.86 -15.88
N VAL A 504 0.32 -31.27 -14.63
CA VAL A 504 -0.70 -31.28 -13.57
C VAL A 504 -1.15 -29.87 -13.23
N LEU A 505 -0.21 -28.91 -13.12
CA LEU A 505 -0.52 -27.52 -12.83
C LEU A 505 -1.34 -26.86 -13.95
N ILE A 506 -0.95 -27.04 -15.22
CA ILE A 506 -1.68 -26.53 -16.38
C ILE A 506 -3.08 -27.13 -16.45
N GLY A 507 -3.20 -28.46 -16.30
CA GLY A 507 -4.49 -29.15 -16.31
C GLY A 507 -5.43 -28.66 -15.20
N SER A 508 -4.90 -28.49 -13.98
CA SER A 508 -5.65 -27.97 -12.84
C SER A 508 -6.04 -26.51 -13.03
N ALA A 509 -5.12 -25.66 -13.50
CA ALA A 509 -5.37 -24.26 -13.79
C ALA A 509 -6.43 -24.09 -14.89
N PHE A 510 -6.36 -24.89 -15.96
CA PHE A 510 -7.34 -24.88 -17.04
C PHE A 510 -8.74 -25.24 -16.56
N LEU A 511 -8.86 -26.28 -15.72
CA LEU A 511 -10.14 -26.67 -15.13
C LEU A 511 -10.72 -25.55 -14.26
N VAL A 512 -9.93 -25.00 -13.34
CA VAL A 512 -10.36 -23.92 -12.43
C VAL A 512 -10.71 -22.66 -13.21
N LEU A 513 -9.93 -22.30 -14.23
CA LEU A 513 -10.19 -21.14 -15.09
C LEU A 513 -11.51 -21.33 -15.85
N THR A 514 -11.75 -22.49 -16.44
CA THR A 514 -12.97 -22.81 -17.19
C THR A 514 -14.22 -22.68 -16.31
N ILE A 515 -14.18 -23.23 -15.09
CA ILE A 515 -15.26 -23.05 -14.11
C ILE A 515 -15.48 -21.56 -13.84
N ASN A 516 -14.41 -20.81 -13.59
CA ASN A 516 -14.51 -19.39 -13.29
C ASN A 516 -15.01 -18.55 -14.48
N ILE A 517 -14.73 -18.92 -15.73
CA ILE A 517 -15.29 -18.28 -16.94
C ILE A 517 -16.83 -18.40 -16.91
N VAL A 518 -17.34 -19.62 -16.74
CA VAL A 518 -18.79 -19.88 -16.69
C VAL A 518 -19.45 -19.09 -15.56
N LEU A 519 -18.82 -19.05 -14.38
CA LEU A 519 -19.35 -18.32 -13.23
C LEU A 519 -19.35 -16.79 -13.41
N THR A 520 -18.48 -16.24 -14.28
CA THR A 520 -18.39 -14.78 -14.54
C THR A 520 -19.32 -14.29 -15.65
N ALA A 521 -19.89 -15.18 -16.46
CA ALA A 521 -20.77 -14.79 -17.58
C ALA A 521 -21.88 -13.79 -17.19
N PRO A 522 -22.59 -13.94 -16.04
CA PRO A 522 -23.63 -12.98 -15.63
C PRO A 522 -23.09 -11.58 -15.28
N GLU A 523 -21.81 -11.47 -14.93
CA GLU A 523 -21.16 -10.17 -14.63
C GLU A 523 -20.81 -9.42 -15.93
N VAL A 524 -20.39 -10.14 -16.97
CA VAL A 524 -19.94 -9.55 -18.25
C VAL A 524 -21.11 -9.17 -19.15
N VAL A 525 -22.21 -9.93 -19.10
CA VAL A 525 -23.39 -9.71 -19.98
C VAL A 525 -24.28 -8.54 -19.50
N ARG A 526 -23.88 -7.80 -18.46
CA ARG A 526 -24.67 -6.70 -17.91
C ARG A 526 -24.90 -5.59 -18.92
N LYS A 527 -26.17 -5.20 -19.08
CA LYS A 527 -26.56 -4.11 -19.97
C LYS A 527 -26.48 -2.77 -19.26
N ARG A 528 -26.04 -1.75 -19.99
CA ARG A 528 -26.11 -0.34 -19.56
C ARG A 528 -27.57 0.01 -19.31
N VAL A 529 -27.85 0.66 -18.18
CA VAL A 529 -29.18 1.20 -17.87
C VAL A 529 -29.22 2.63 -18.39
N ALA A 530 -30.25 2.99 -19.16
CA ALA A 530 -30.44 4.34 -19.66
C ALA A 530 -30.64 5.33 -18.49
N VAL A 531 -30.17 6.56 -18.66
CA VAL A 531 -30.43 7.65 -17.70
C VAL A 531 -31.94 7.97 -17.76
N PRO A 532 -32.68 7.95 -16.64
CA PRO A 532 -34.08 8.35 -16.60
C PRO A 532 -34.25 9.78 -17.13
N THR A 533 -35.33 10.04 -17.85
CA THR A 533 -35.65 11.35 -18.46
C THR A 533 -35.57 12.50 -17.47
N ARG A 534 -36.11 12.31 -16.27
CA ARG A 534 -36.05 13.28 -15.17
C ARG A 534 -34.61 13.70 -14.79
N VAL A 535 -33.66 12.76 -14.75
CA VAL A 535 -32.27 13.09 -14.39
C VAL A 535 -31.59 13.83 -15.53
N ARG A 536 -31.94 13.53 -16.78
CA ARG A 536 -31.45 14.30 -17.94
C ARG A 536 -31.96 15.73 -17.92
N GLU A 537 -33.21 15.94 -17.53
CA GLU A 537 -33.82 17.26 -17.38
C GLU A 537 -33.17 18.05 -16.23
N GLU A 538 -32.91 17.41 -15.09
CA GLU A 538 -32.21 18.00 -13.95
C GLU A 538 -30.74 18.34 -14.29
N ASP A 539 -30.00 17.44 -14.95
CA ASP A 539 -28.62 17.67 -15.40
C ASP A 539 -28.54 18.78 -16.46
N ALA A 540 -29.53 18.86 -17.36
CA ALA A 540 -29.63 19.93 -18.36
C ALA A 540 -29.98 21.29 -17.73
N ALA A 541 -30.79 21.30 -16.67
CA ALA A 541 -31.10 22.51 -15.90
C ALA A 541 -29.94 22.97 -15.02
N ALA A 542 -29.07 22.05 -14.58
CA ALA A 542 -27.89 22.34 -13.77
C ALA A 542 -26.63 22.64 -14.61
N ALA A 543 -26.66 22.38 -15.92
CA ALA A 543 -25.58 22.75 -16.82
C ALA A 543 -25.47 24.28 -16.89
N PRO A 544 -24.26 24.87 -16.73
CA PRO A 544 -24.08 26.30 -16.98
C PRO A 544 -24.56 26.60 -18.41
N PRO A 545 -25.23 27.75 -18.65
CA PRO A 545 -25.66 28.12 -19.99
C PRO A 545 -24.42 28.07 -20.90
N PRO A 546 -24.54 27.48 -22.11
CA PRO A 546 -23.42 27.39 -23.02
C PRO A 546 -22.82 28.78 -23.19
N GLU A 547 -21.51 28.93 -22.97
CA GLU A 547 -20.80 30.15 -23.35
C GLU A 547 -21.06 30.34 -24.84
N ILE A 548 -21.90 31.32 -25.18
CA ILE A 548 -22.10 31.77 -26.54
C ILE A 548 -20.79 32.44 -26.91
N GLY A 549 -19.84 31.64 -27.42
CA GLY A 549 -18.70 32.17 -28.14
C GLY A 549 -19.22 33.04 -29.29
N PRO A 550 -18.51 34.10 -29.67
CA PRO A 550 -18.95 34.97 -30.75
C PRO A 550 -19.25 34.12 -31.99
N THR A 551 -20.46 34.27 -32.52
CA THR A 551 -20.92 33.57 -33.72
C THR A 551 -20.09 33.89 -34.96
N ASN A 552 -19.21 34.90 -34.88
CA ASN A 552 -18.31 35.34 -35.91
C ASN A 552 -16.88 35.51 -35.34
N PRO A 553 -15.82 34.97 -35.97
CA PRO A 553 -14.43 35.14 -35.53
C PRO A 553 -13.92 36.59 -35.41
N TRP A 554 -14.72 37.59 -35.81
CA TRP A 554 -14.34 39.01 -35.87
C TRP A 554 -15.06 39.91 -34.88
N ASP A 555 -15.97 39.37 -34.05
CA ASP A 555 -16.61 40.19 -33.01
C ASP A 555 -15.61 40.39 -31.87
N GLN A 556 -15.00 41.57 -31.81
CA GLN A 556 -14.13 41.97 -30.71
C GLN A 556 -14.95 42.14 -29.43
N PRO A 557 -14.42 41.74 -28.25
CA PRO A 557 -15.11 41.95 -26.98
C PRO A 557 -15.15 43.44 -26.67
N GLY A 558 -16.36 44.02 -26.68
CA GLY A 558 -16.66 45.36 -26.18
C GLY A 558 -16.87 45.38 -24.68
#